data_AF-A0A838YBQ2-F1
#
_entry.id   AF-A0A838YBQ2-F1
#
_cell.length_a   1.000
_cell.length_b   1.000
_cell.length_c   1.000
_cell.angle_alpha   90.00
_cell.angle_beta   90.00
_cell.angle_gamma   90.00
#
_symmetry.space_group_name_H-M   'P 1'
#
loop_
_entity.id
_entity.type
_entity.pdbx_description
1 polymer ?
#
loop_
_entity_poly.entity_id
_entity_poly.type
_entity_poly.pdbx_seq_one_letter_code
_entity_poly.pdbx_strand_id
1 'polypeptide(L)' 'VMASDLRASAALVLAGLAAEGTTEINRLYHIDRGYEYIDRKLEAIGAKLRRGS' A
#
# COMPACT_ATOMS: atom_id res chain seq x y z
N VAL A 1 -10.02 -4.03 -4.85
CA VAL A 1 -9.17 -4.63 -5.91
C VAL A 1 -8.16 -5.57 -5.26
N MET A 2 -7.87 -6.73 -5.86
CA MET A 2 -7.01 -7.76 -5.29
C MET A 2 -5.58 -7.63 -5.84
N ALA A 3 -4.58 -7.56 -4.95
CA ALA A 3 -3.17 -7.53 -5.33
C ALA A 3 -2.60 -8.95 -5.32
N SER A 4 -2.40 -9.56 -6.48
CA SER A 4 -1.95 -10.95 -6.60
C SER A 4 -0.43 -11.12 -6.58
N ASP A 5 0.34 -10.05 -6.79
CA ASP A 5 1.80 -10.09 -6.91
C ASP A 5 2.45 -8.84 -6.31
N LEU A 6 3.70 -8.96 -5.80
CA LEU A 6 4.49 -7.88 -5.18
C LEU A 6 4.43 -6.54 -5.94
N ARG A 7 4.56 -6.60 -7.28
CA ARG A 7 4.52 -5.41 -8.15
C ARG A 7 3.11 -4.83 -8.29
N ALA A 8 2.09 -5.68 -8.36
CA ALA A 8 0.70 -5.24 -8.41
C ALA A 8 0.29 -4.55 -7.10
N SER A 9 0.76 -5.04 -5.96
CA SER A 9 0.55 -4.41 -4.65
C SER A 9 1.14 -3.00 -4.60
N ALA A 10 2.36 -2.81 -5.10
CA ALA A 10 2.99 -1.48 -5.16
C ALA A 10 2.23 -0.52 -6.09
N ALA A 11 1.78 -0.99 -7.25
CA ALA A 11 0.99 -0.19 -8.18
C ALA A 11 -0.35 0.26 -7.56
N LEU A 12 -1.02 -0.62 -6.81
CA LEU A 12 -2.27 -0.29 -6.12
C LEU A 12 -2.07 0.74 -5.01
N VAL A 13 -0.94 0.68 -4.29
CA VAL A 13 -0.60 1.69 -3.28
C VAL A 13 -0.40 3.06 -3.93
N LEU A 14 0.36 3.14 -5.03
CA LEU A 14 0.54 4.39 -5.77
C LEU A 14 -0.79 4.93 -6.32
N ALA A 15 -1.64 4.05 -6.87
CA ALA A 15 -2.97 4.43 -7.32
C ALA A 15 -3.84 4.96 -6.17
N GLY A 16 -3.77 4.34 -4.99
CA GLY A 16 -4.49 4.79 -3.81
C GLY A 16 -4.01 6.14 -3.26
N LEU A 17 -2.72 6.46 -3.40
CA LEU A 17 -2.15 7.76 -3.05
C LEU A 17 -2.57 8.88 -4.01
N ALA A 18 -2.80 8.55 -5.29
CA ALA A 18 -3.25 9.48 -6.31
C ALA A 18 -4.78 9.64 -6.37
N ALA A 19 -5.53 8.69 -5.79
CA ALA A 19 -6.99 8.71 -5.77
C ALA A 19 -7.53 9.76 -4.79
N GLU A 20 -8.66 10.37 -5.14
CA GLU A 20 -9.38 11.25 -4.23
C GLU A 20 -10.15 10.44 -3.18
N GLY A 21 -10.10 10.90 -1.92
CA GLY A 21 -10.78 10.25 -0.80
C GLY A 21 -9.93 9.16 -0.14
N THR A 22 -10.58 8.09 0.33
CA THR A 22 -9.94 7.01 1.08
C THR A 22 -9.95 5.73 0.27
N THR A 23 -8.76 5.19 -0.02
CA THR A 23 -8.62 3.87 -0.68
C THR A 23 -8.36 2.80 0.36
N GLU A 24 -9.19 1.76 0.38
CA GLU A 24 -8.96 0.55 1.18
C GLU A 24 -8.37 -0.56 0.31
N ILE A 25 -7.16 -1.01 0.66
CA ILE A 25 -6.45 -2.06 -0.07
C ILE A 25 -6.29 -3.27 0.85
N ASN A 26 -6.91 -4.38 0.46
CA ASN A 26 -6.90 -5.63 1.22
C ASN A 26 -5.73 -6.54 0.79
N ARG A 27 -5.26 -7.40 1.71
CA ARG A 27 -4.23 -8.43 1.47
C ARG A 27 -2.85 -7.89 1.06
N LEU A 28 -2.43 -6.78 1.65
CA LEU A 28 -1.10 -6.19 1.40
C LEU A 28 0.09 -7.02 1.92
N TYR A 29 -0.12 -8.21 2.51
CA TYR A 29 0.93 -9.06 3.09
C TYR A 29 2.00 -9.50 2.06
N HIS A 30 1.66 -9.51 0.76
CA HIS A 30 2.62 -9.78 -0.30
C HIS A 30 3.68 -8.68 -0.44
N ILE A 31 3.36 -7.44 -0.05
CA ILE A 31 4.28 -6.31 -0.08
C ILE A 31 5.39 -6.49 0.96
N ASP A 32 5.05 -7.02 2.14
CA ASP A 32 5.98 -7.19 3.25
C ASP A 32 7.10 -8.20 2.91
N ARG A 33 6.88 -9.12 1.95
CA ARG A 33 7.92 -10.08 1.50
C ARG A 33 8.99 -9.48 0.58
N GLY A 34 8.73 -8.33 -0.05
CA GLY A 34 9.63 -7.74 -1.04
C GLY A 34 9.93 -6.26 -0.83
N TYR A 35 9.19 -5.59 0.04
CA TYR A 35 9.43 -4.22 0.46
C TYR A 35 9.36 -4.12 1.97
N GLU A 36 10.53 -4.19 2.59
CA GLU A 36 10.67 -4.00 4.02
C GLU A 36 10.20 -2.59 4.42
N TYR A 37 9.27 -2.54 5.37
CA TYR A 37 8.69 -1.33 5.96
C TYR A 37 8.19 -0.30 4.95
N ILE A 38 7.49 -0.74 3.89
CA ILE A 38 7.01 0.17 2.84
C ILE A 38 6.04 1.22 3.40
N ASP A 39 5.21 0.85 4.37
CA ASP A 39 4.34 1.75 5.10
C ASP A 39 5.11 2.90 5.72
N ARG A 40 6.19 2.62 6.46
CA ARG A 40 7.04 3.65 7.05
C ARG A 40 7.68 4.57 6.01
N LYS A 41 8.12 4.00 4.88
CA LYS A 41 8.71 4.78 3.78
C LYS A 41 7.70 5.73 3.16
N LEU A 42 6.45 5.27 3.03
CA LEU A 42 5.37 6.07 2.49
C LEU A 42 4.89 7.13 3.50
N GLU A 43 4.80 6.79 4.79
CA GLU A 43 4.53 7.76 5.86
C GLU A 43 5.60 8.85 5.94
N ALA A 44 6.88 8.48 5.74
CA ALA A 44 8.00 9.43 5.72
C ALA A 44 7.90 10.46 4.59
N ILE A 45 7.19 10.16 3.50
CA ILE A 45 6.90 11.11 2.41
C ILE A 45 5.49 11.73 2.51
N GLY A 46 4.81 11.57 3.65
CA GLY A 46 3.55 12.24 3.96
C GLY A 46 2.27 11.43 3.67
N ALA A 47 2.38 10.16 3.31
CA ALA A 47 1.21 9.30 3.13
C ALA A 47 0.51 9.02 4.47
N LYS A 48 -0.83 9.11 4.49
CA LYS A 48 -1.64 8.77 5.67
C LYS A 48 -2.13 7.33 5.56
N LEU A 49 -1.39 6.40 6.14
CA LEU A 49 -1.71 4.98 6.11
C LEU A 49 -2.31 4.52 7.44
N ARG A 50 -3.19 3.53 7.39
CA ARG A 50 -3.72 2.84 8.57
C ARG A 50 -3.82 1.35 8.26
N ARG A 51 -3.06 0.52 8.98
CA ARG A 51 -3.25 -0.94 8.92
C ARG A 51 -4.47 -1.30 9.78
N GLY A 52 -5.47 -1.93 9.17
CA GLY A 52 -6.55 -2.61 9.88
C GLY A 52 -6.05 -3.97 10.38
N SER A 53 -6.39 -4.31 11.61
CA SER A 53 -6.12 -5.61 12.26
C SER A 53 -6.85 -6.76 11.59
#